data_AF-A0A160LIH9-F1
#
_entry.id   AF-A0A160LIH9-F1
#
_cell.length_a   1.000
_cell.length_b   1.000
_cell.length_c   1.000
_cell.angle_alpha   90.00
_cell.angle_beta   90.00
_cell.angle_gamma   90.00
#
_symmetry.space_group_name_H-M   'P 1'
#
loop_
_entity.id
_entity.type
_entity.pdbx_description
1 polymer ?
#
loop_
_entity_poly.entity_id
_entity_poly.type
_entity_poly.pdbx_seq_one_letter_code
_entity_poly.pdbx_strand_id
1 'polypeptide(L)'
;MKIRITGITSPQFNKHRSKFMVHGEDSSIIAEFSKYEQLKRWAELVGVKLGMPRADYFEGLQVMEYRTEQIFHTYEFFRLRDIPLHAESCQGVSYGNLVTCYVHVIGNVTTIYRPNPLHKDVFLPLEVANHIKFIEENGTFNKYKQVYEKENEMSYFKDLYDLY
;
A
#
# COMPACT_ATOMS: atom_id res chain seq x y z
N MET A 1 1.21 -16.29 5.46
CA MET A 1 2.62 -15.91 5.56
C MET A 1 2.79 -14.87 6.65
N LYS A 2 3.89 -14.96 7.40
CA LYS A 2 4.33 -13.84 8.25
C LYS A 2 4.98 -12.76 7.38
N ILE A 3 5.05 -11.54 7.91
CA ILE A 3 5.71 -10.43 7.24
C ILE A 3 6.75 -9.79 8.14
N ARG A 4 7.73 -9.14 7.53
CA ARG A 4 8.70 -8.29 8.20
C ARG A 4 8.74 -6.94 7.50
N ILE A 5 8.71 -5.86 8.26
CA ILE A 5 8.82 -4.50 7.71
C ILE A 5 10.20 -3.97 8.07
N THR A 6 10.94 -3.51 7.07
CA THR A 6 12.26 -2.91 7.27
C THR A 6 12.30 -1.49 6.76
N GLY A 7 12.92 -0.60 7.53
CA GLY A 7 13.17 0.78 7.16
C GLY A 7 14.67 1.10 7.21
N ILE A 8 15.12 2.03 6.38
CA ILE A 8 16.51 2.48 6.33
C ILE A 8 16.58 4.01 6.23
N THR A 9 17.75 4.57 6.52
CA THR A 9 17.96 6.02 6.48
C THR A 9 18.16 6.54 5.05
N SER A 10 18.89 5.80 4.22
CA SER A 10 19.14 6.14 2.82
C SER A 10 19.07 4.90 1.92
N PRO A 11 18.17 4.87 0.91
CA PRO A 11 18.07 3.76 -0.05
C PRO A 11 19.40 3.35 -0.67
N GLN A 12 19.60 2.04 -0.78
CA GLN A 12 20.71 1.44 -1.53
C GLN A 12 20.09 0.51 -2.57
N PHE A 13 20.08 0.91 -3.84
CA PHE A 13 19.35 0.23 -4.91
C PHE A 13 19.55 -1.30 -4.95
N ASN A 14 20.76 -1.78 -4.63
CA ASN A 14 21.11 -3.19 -4.69
C ASN A 14 20.69 -4.02 -3.47
N LYS A 15 20.19 -3.38 -2.40
CA LYS A 15 19.90 -4.04 -1.11
C LYS A 15 18.53 -3.68 -0.55
N HIS A 16 18.15 -2.41 -0.64
CA HIS A 16 16.93 -1.86 -0.05
C HIS A 16 16.55 -0.59 -0.84
N ARG A 17 15.72 -0.79 -1.87
CA ARG A 17 15.49 0.19 -2.95
C ARG A 17 14.48 1.28 -2.60
N SER A 18 13.73 1.11 -1.52
CA SER A 18 12.69 2.03 -1.05
C SER A 18 12.87 2.26 0.43
N LYS A 19 12.65 3.46 0.97
CA LYS A 19 12.93 3.77 2.38
C LYS A 19 12.33 2.76 3.37
N PHE A 20 11.14 2.24 3.07
CA PHE A 20 10.49 1.15 3.78
C PHE A 20 10.08 0.04 2.81
N MET A 21 10.28 -1.20 3.22
CA MET A 21 9.90 -2.38 2.45
C MET A 21 9.19 -3.39 3.35
N VAL A 22 8.15 -4.02 2.82
CA VAL A 22 7.40 -5.09 3.46
C VAL A 22 7.77 -6.40 2.78
N HIS A 23 8.39 -7.30 3.54
CA HIS A 23 8.89 -8.58 3.09
C HIS A 23 7.93 -9.68 3.54
N GLY A 24 7.57 -10.58 2.63
CA GLY A 24 7.03 -11.89 2.98
C GLY A 24 8.13 -12.81 3.54
N GLU A 25 7.71 -13.87 4.21
CA GLU A 25 8.59 -14.92 4.75
C GLU A 25 9.45 -15.60 3.67
N ASP A 26 8.97 -15.64 2.44
CA ASP A 26 9.65 -16.15 1.24
C ASP A 26 10.57 -15.11 0.57
N SER A 27 10.84 -13.99 1.24
CA SER A 27 11.59 -12.84 0.69
C SER A 27 10.90 -12.12 -0.47
N SER A 28 9.63 -12.43 -0.76
CA SER A 28 8.83 -11.63 -1.68
C SER A 28 8.63 -10.22 -1.15
N ILE A 29 8.57 -9.23 -2.06
CA ILE A 29 8.25 -7.86 -1.70
C ILE A 29 6.74 -7.67 -1.85
N ILE A 30 6.07 -7.42 -0.73
CA ILE A 30 4.61 -7.22 -0.70
C ILE A 30 4.27 -5.77 -1.03
N ALA A 31 5.01 -4.83 -0.45
CA ALA A 31 4.80 -3.39 -0.60
C ALA A 31 6.07 -2.59 -0.31
N GLU A 32 6.14 -1.39 -0.88
CA GLU A 32 7.28 -0.49 -0.79
C GLU A 32 6.82 0.96 -0.64
N PHE A 33 7.54 1.71 0.18
CA PHE A 33 7.21 3.09 0.52
C PHE A 33 8.47 3.95 0.61
N SER A 34 8.42 5.15 0.03
CA SER A 34 9.49 6.15 0.13
C SER A 34 9.29 7.07 1.34
N LYS A 35 8.07 7.15 1.87
CA LYS A 35 7.67 8.05 2.97
C LYS A 35 7.02 7.27 4.10
N TYR A 36 7.22 7.72 5.34
CA TYR A 36 6.65 7.03 6.52
C TYR A 36 5.13 7.13 6.54
N GLU A 37 4.56 8.23 6.05
CA GLU A 37 3.10 8.43 5.96
C GLU A 37 2.45 7.42 5.01
N GLN A 38 3.15 6.96 3.96
CA GLN A 38 2.65 5.92 3.07
C GLN A 38 2.61 4.57 3.81
N LEU A 39 3.69 4.23 4.52
CA LEU A 39 3.76 3.04 5.37
C LEU A 39 2.66 3.04 6.43
N LYS A 40 2.41 4.18 7.08
CA LYS A 40 1.36 4.31 8.10
C LYS A 40 -0.03 4.05 7.53
N ARG A 41 -0.37 4.68 6.39
CA ARG A 41 -1.66 4.44 5.71
C ARG A 41 -1.82 2.98 5.26
N TRP A 42 -0.74 2.39 4.75
CA TRP A 42 -0.73 0.98 4.43
C TRP A 42 -1.00 0.12 5.66
N ALA A 43 -0.32 0.40 6.78
CA ALA A 43 -0.48 -0.36 8.01
C ALA A 43 -1.92 -0.29 8.53
N GLU A 44 -2.55 0.88 8.47
CA GLU A 44 -3.97 1.07 8.78
C GLU A 44 -4.88 0.25 7.86
N LEU A 45 -4.66 0.30 6.54
CA LEU A 45 -5.40 -0.49 5.54
C LEU A 45 -5.35 -1.99 5.81
N VAL A 46 -4.20 -2.51 6.25
CA VAL A 46 -3.96 -3.95 6.40
C VAL A 46 -4.03 -4.43 7.86
N GLY A 47 -4.48 -3.58 8.79
CA GLY A 47 -4.61 -3.92 10.21
C GLY A 47 -3.29 -4.12 10.96
N VAL A 48 -2.15 -3.73 10.38
CA VAL A 48 -0.83 -3.82 11.04
C VAL A 48 -0.69 -2.71 12.07
N LYS A 49 -0.34 -3.08 13.30
CA LYS A 49 0.05 -2.13 14.36
C LYS A 49 1.55 -1.90 14.30
N LEU A 50 1.97 -0.72 13.84
CA LEU A 50 3.37 -0.32 13.85
C LEU A 50 3.82 0.02 15.27
N GLY A 51 4.63 -0.85 15.86
CA GLY A 51 5.28 -0.61 17.16
C GLY A 51 6.58 0.20 17.02
N MET A 52 7.30 0.33 18.15
CA MET A 52 8.66 0.87 18.14
C MET A 52 9.58 -0.08 17.38
N PRO A 53 10.29 0.38 16.34
CA PRO A 53 11.20 -0.48 15.60
C PRO A 53 12.42 -0.84 16.43
N ARG A 54 13.03 -1.98 16.11
CA ARG A 54 14.34 -2.38 16.64
C ARG A 54 15.41 -2.05 15.63
N ALA A 55 16.51 -1.47 16.08
CA ALA A 55 17.68 -1.30 15.24
C ALA A 55 18.39 -2.66 15.07
N ASP A 56 18.77 -2.96 13.84
CA ASP A 56 19.53 -4.13 13.45
C ASP A 56 20.59 -3.72 12.42
N TYR A 57 21.53 -4.62 12.11
CA TYR A 57 22.55 -4.42 11.09
C TYR A 57 22.51 -5.57 10.08
N PHE A 58 22.27 -5.24 8.81
CA PHE A 58 22.30 -6.19 7.72
C PHE A 58 23.31 -5.74 6.67
N GLU A 59 24.35 -6.54 6.45
CA GLU A 59 25.42 -6.26 5.49
C GLU A 59 26.01 -4.83 5.58
N GLY A 60 26.24 -4.35 6.80
CA GLY A 60 26.79 -3.02 7.07
C GLY A 60 25.78 -1.88 6.99
N LEU A 61 24.50 -2.16 6.70
CA LEU A 61 23.42 -1.18 6.71
C LEU A 61 22.66 -1.26 8.03
N GLN A 62 22.48 -0.12 8.69
CA GLN A 62 21.56 -0.03 9.83
C GLN A 62 20.11 -0.12 9.33
N VAL A 63 19.39 -1.12 9.79
CA VAL A 63 18.01 -1.40 9.42
C VAL A 63 17.11 -1.28 10.64
N MET A 64 16.00 -0.58 10.48
CA MET A 64 14.93 -0.50 11.47
C MET A 64 13.88 -1.57 11.17
N GLU A 65 13.78 -2.60 12.02
CA GLU A 65 12.81 -3.68 11.88
C GLU A 65 11.53 -3.38 12.69
N TYR A 66 10.37 -3.39 12.03
CA TYR A 66 9.06 -3.39 12.70
C TYR A 66 8.49 -4.80 12.65
N ARG A 67 8.24 -5.35 13.84
CA ARG A 67 7.62 -6.67 14.00
C ARG A 67 6.11 -6.53 14.16
N THR A 68 5.38 -7.49 13.61
CA THR A 68 3.92 -7.55 13.67
C THR A 68 3.48 -8.99 13.79
N GLU A 69 2.39 -9.23 14.52
CA GLU A 69 1.73 -10.52 14.63
C GLU A 69 0.63 -10.71 13.55
N GLN A 70 0.51 -9.74 12.63
CA GLN A 70 -0.43 -9.81 11.52
C GLN A 70 -0.02 -10.90 10.53
N ILE A 71 -0.94 -11.80 10.21
CA ILE A 71 -0.77 -12.90 9.26
C ILE A 71 -1.38 -12.49 7.93
N PHE A 72 -0.65 -12.71 6.84
CA PHE A 72 -1.08 -12.36 5.49
C PHE A 72 -1.44 -13.59 4.66
N HIS A 73 -2.53 -13.50 3.92
CA HIS A 73 -2.88 -14.41 2.84
C HIS A 73 -3.00 -13.62 1.55
N THR A 74 -2.59 -14.24 0.43
CA THR A 74 -2.83 -13.70 -0.90
C THR A 74 -3.75 -14.67 -1.63
N TYR A 75 -4.78 -14.15 -2.28
CA TYR A 75 -5.70 -14.91 -3.12
C TYR A 75 -5.81 -14.25 -4.49
N GLU A 76 -5.80 -15.04 -5.54
CA GLU A 76 -6.12 -14.57 -6.89
C GLU A 76 -7.60 -14.75 -7.16
N PHE A 77 -8.29 -13.68 -7.54
CA PHE A 77 -9.70 -13.73 -7.90
C PHE A 77 -9.89 -13.61 -9.41
N PHE A 78 -10.96 -14.24 -9.89
CA PHE A 78 -11.31 -14.31 -11.31
C PHE A 78 -12.55 -13.48 -11.60
N ARG A 79 -13.38 -13.20 -10.58
CA ARG A 79 -14.62 -12.43 -10.68
C ARG A 79 -14.80 -11.58 -9.43
N LEU A 80 -15.43 -10.41 -9.55
CA LEU A 80 -15.66 -9.52 -8.40
C LEU A 80 -16.50 -10.16 -7.28
N ARG A 81 -17.41 -11.07 -7.63
CA ARG A 81 -18.25 -11.80 -6.67
C ARG A 81 -17.47 -12.74 -5.75
N ASP A 82 -16.21 -13.04 -6.08
CA ASP A 82 -15.34 -13.89 -5.27
C ASP A 82 -14.73 -13.09 -4.09
N ILE A 83 -14.90 -11.75 -4.09
CA ILE A 83 -14.40 -10.84 -3.07
C ILE A 83 -15.45 -10.71 -1.95
N PRO A 84 -15.05 -10.79 -0.67
CA PRO A 84 -15.96 -10.53 0.46
C PRO A 84 -16.54 -9.11 0.43
N LEU A 85 -17.81 -8.97 0.82
CA LEU A 85 -18.55 -7.69 0.79
C LEU A 85 -17.87 -6.56 1.60
N HIS A 86 -17.16 -6.90 2.68
CA HIS A 86 -16.48 -5.95 3.55
C HIS A 86 -14.99 -5.77 3.23
N ALA A 87 -14.53 -6.31 2.10
CA ALA A 87 -13.17 -6.04 1.66
C ALA A 87 -13.05 -4.60 1.16
N GLU A 88 -11.98 -3.93 1.56
CA GLU A 88 -11.69 -2.56 1.17
C GLU A 88 -10.92 -2.53 -0.14
N SER A 89 -11.36 -1.71 -1.10
CA SER A 89 -10.63 -1.53 -2.36
C SER A 89 -9.38 -0.70 -2.16
N CYS A 90 -8.32 -1.06 -2.90
CA CYS A 90 -7.04 -0.37 -2.90
C CYS A 90 -6.35 -0.58 -4.26
N GLN A 91 -5.20 0.06 -4.46
CA GLN A 91 -4.33 -0.24 -5.61
C GLN A 91 -3.14 -1.05 -5.13
N GLY A 92 -2.72 -2.01 -5.94
CA GLY A 92 -1.59 -2.88 -5.63
C GLY A 92 -0.91 -3.40 -6.89
N VAL A 93 0.40 -3.66 -6.78
CA VAL A 93 1.15 -4.26 -7.90
C VAL A 93 0.75 -5.74 -8.05
N SER A 94 0.36 -6.12 -9.26
CA SER A 94 0.10 -7.48 -9.70
C SER A 94 0.70 -7.66 -11.09
N TYR A 95 1.59 -8.64 -11.26
CA TYR A 95 2.30 -8.90 -12.53
C TYR A 95 2.91 -7.63 -13.16
N GLY A 96 3.55 -6.80 -12.33
CA GLY A 96 4.23 -5.57 -12.75
C GLY A 96 3.31 -4.37 -13.03
N ASN A 97 1.99 -4.50 -12.88
CA ASN A 97 1.03 -3.42 -13.11
C ASN A 97 0.33 -3.04 -11.81
N LEU A 98 0.05 -1.74 -11.61
CA LEU A 98 -0.91 -1.32 -10.60
C LEU A 98 -2.31 -1.62 -11.10
N VAL A 99 -3.04 -2.39 -10.30
CA VAL A 99 -4.42 -2.80 -10.54
C VAL A 99 -5.23 -2.60 -9.27
N THR A 100 -6.56 -2.62 -9.42
CA THR A 100 -7.45 -2.61 -8.26
C THR A 100 -7.37 -3.96 -7.55
N CYS A 101 -6.97 -3.91 -6.28
CA CYS A 101 -6.90 -5.02 -5.35
C CYS A 101 -7.90 -4.79 -4.22
N TYR A 102 -8.09 -5.81 -3.38
CA TYR A 102 -8.94 -5.70 -2.20
C TYR A 102 -8.25 -6.28 -0.98
N VAL A 103 -8.55 -5.69 0.18
CA VAL A 103 -8.01 -6.11 1.47
C VAL A 103 -9.16 -6.43 2.41
N HIS A 104 -9.15 -7.62 2.99
CA HIS A 104 -10.10 -8.01 4.03
C HIS A 104 -9.32 -8.34 5.30
N VAL A 105 -9.62 -7.63 6.39
CA VAL A 105 -8.97 -7.82 7.68
C VAL A 105 -9.98 -8.42 8.67
N ILE A 106 -9.64 -9.59 9.23
CA ILE A 106 -10.39 -10.23 10.31
C ILE A 106 -9.43 -10.51 11.45
N GLY A 107 -9.57 -9.77 12.56
CA GLY A 107 -8.67 -9.89 13.70
C GLY A 107 -7.21 -9.60 13.30
N ASN A 108 -6.32 -10.57 13.51
CA ASN A 108 -4.91 -10.48 13.13
C ASN A 108 -4.60 -11.10 11.75
N VAL A 109 -5.63 -11.36 10.92
CA VAL A 109 -5.47 -11.95 9.59
C VAL A 109 -5.86 -10.95 8.52
N THR A 110 -4.96 -10.72 7.57
CA THR A 110 -5.17 -9.90 6.38
C THR A 110 -5.19 -10.80 5.14
N THR A 111 -6.26 -10.73 4.37
CA THR A 111 -6.31 -11.38 3.04
C THR A 111 -6.26 -10.31 1.96
N ILE A 112 -5.27 -10.42 1.08
CA ILE A 112 -5.10 -9.57 -0.10
C ILE A 112 -5.66 -10.34 -1.32
N TYR A 113 -6.64 -9.75 -1.98
CA TYR A 113 -7.23 -10.26 -3.21
C TYR A 113 -6.62 -9.51 -4.39
N ARG A 114 -5.91 -10.22 -5.27
CA ARG A 114 -5.33 -9.67 -6.51
C ARG A 114 -6.08 -10.24 -7.72
N PRO A 115 -6.37 -9.44 -8.76
CA PRO A 115 -7.02 -9.96 -9.95
C PRO A 115 -6.06 -10.87 -10.71
N ASN A 116 -6.58 -11.96 -11.25
CA ASN A 116 -5.82 -12.83 -12.13
C ASN A 116 -5.61 -12.16 -13.51
N PRO A 117 -4.38 -12.13 -14.06
CA PRO A 117 -4.07 -11.40 -15.30
C PRO A 117 -4.71 -11.97 -16.57
N LEU A 118 -5.20 -13.22 -16.54
CA LEU A 118 -5.88 -13.82 -17.68
C LEU A 118 -7.34 -13.33 -17.81
N HIS A 119 -7.87 -12.65 -16.80
CA HIS A 119 -9.25 -12.20 -16.72
C HIS A 119 -9.34 -10.68 -16.89
N LYS A 120 -9.49 -10.24 -18.14
CA LYS A 120 -9.45 -8.80 -18.53
C LYS A 120 -10.59 -7.95 -17.98
N ASP A 121 -11.66 -8.57 -17.51
CA ASP A 121 -12.79 -7.90 -16.85
C ASP A 121 -12.44 -7.42 -15.44
N VAL A 122 -11.46 -8.04 -14.80
CA VAL A 122 -11.02 -7.69 -13.44
C VAL A 122 -9.57 -7.21 -13.38
N PHE A 123 -8.71 -7.64 -14.31
CA PHE A 123 -7.34 -7.17 -14.44
C PHE A 123 -7.30 -5.95 -15.35
N LEU A 124 -7.46 -4.77 -14.73
CA LEU A 124 -7.47 -3.47 -15.39
C LEU A 124 -6.27 -2.65 -14.90
N PRO A 125 -5.12 -2.71 -15.61
CA PRO A 125 -3.95 -1.88 -15.29
C PRO A 125 -4.27 -0.39 -15.35
N LEU A 126 -3.71 0.37 -14.41
CA LEU A 126 -3.65 1.82 -14.54
C LEU A 126 -2.78 2.22 -15.72
N GLU A 127 -3.16 3.30 -16.39
CA GLU A 127 -2.29 3.95 -17.37
C GLU A 127 -0.98 4.41 -16.72
N VAL A 128 0.10 4.45 -17.51
CA VAL A 128 1.47 4.73 -17.03
C VAL A 128 1.56 6.02 -16.22
N ALA A 129 0.90 7.10 -16.65
CA ALA A 129 0.92 8.37 -15.92
C ALA A 129 0.29 8.26 -14.53
N ASN A 130 -0.85 7.56 -14.43
CA ASN A 130 -1.54 7.31 -13.16
C ASN A 130 -0.76 6.32 -12.28
N HIS A 131 -0.07 5.37 -12.90
CA HIS A 131 0.81 4.42 -12.22
C HIS A 131 1.95 5.15 -11.49
N ILE A 132 2.67 6.03 -12.19
CA ILE A 132 3.76 6.83 -11.62
C ILE A 132 3.24 7.70 -10.49
N LYS A 133 2.17 8.47 -10.74
CA LYS A 133 1.57 9.36 -9.75
C LYS A 133 1.15 8.61 -8.49
N PHE A 134 0.52 7.44 -8.65
CA PHE A 134 0.10 6.63 -7.52
C PHE A 134 1.29 6.20 -6.66
N ILE A 135 2.37 5.68 -7.26
CA ILE A 135 3.55 5.22 -6.51
C ILE A 135 4.20 6.38 -5.74
N GLU A 136 4.34 7.54 -6.38
CA GLU A 136 4.95 8.73 -5.74
C GLU A 136 4.17 9.22 -4.51
N GLU A 137 2.85 9.15 -4.59
CA GLU A 137 1.94 9.62 -3.54
C GLU A 137 1.71 8.56 -2.46
N ASN A 138 1.65 7.28 -2.83
CA ASN A 138 1.05 6.20 -2.03
C ASN A 138 1.94 4.98 -1.78
N GLY A 139 3.03 4.81 -2.55
CA GLY A 139 3.80 3.57 -2.58
C GLY A 139 3.16 2.51 -3.47
N THR A 140 3.60 1.25 -3.36
CA THR A 140 3.20 0.19 -4.31
C THR A 140 1.96 -0.61 -3.89
N PHE A 141 1.43 -0.39 -2.68
CA PHE A 141 0.19 -1.01 -2.21
C PHE A 141 -0.49 -0.11 -1.18
N ASN A 142 -1.59 0.55 -1.55
CA ASN A 142 -2.29 1.47 -0.65
C ASN A 142 -3.67 1.87 -1.20
N LYS A 143 -4.43 2.63 -0.40
CA LYS A 143 -5.52 3.48 -0.94
C LYS A 143 -4.93 4.73 -1.57
N TYR A 144 -5.71 5.37 -2.46
CA TYR A 144 -5.40 6.74 -2.87
C TYR A 144 -5.34 7.63 -1.62
N LYS A 145 -4.29 8.44 -1.52
CA LYS A 145 -4.23 9.50 -0.52
C LYS A 145 -5.46 10.37 -0.73
N GLN A 146 -6.34 10.41 0.26
CA GLN A 146 -7.40 11.38 0.30
C GLN A 146 -6.73 12.75 0.42
N VAL A 147 -6.82 13.54 -0.65
CA VAL A 147 -6.58 14.97 -0.56
C VAL A 147 -7.86 15.51 0.06
N TYR A 148 -7.84 15.86 1.34
CA TYR A 148 -8.94 16.65 1.91
C TYR A 148 -9.09 17.86 0.99
N GLU A 149 -10.26 17.98 0.35
CA GLU A 149 -10.59 19.07 -0.57
C GLU A 149 -10.61 20.41 0.18
N LYS A 150 -9.43 20.96 0.46
CA LYS A 150 -9.31 22.38 0.84
C LYS A 150 -9.54 23.32 -0.34
N GLU A 151 -9.78 22.79 -1.54
CA GLU A 151 -10.07 23.59 -2.74
C GLU A 151 -11.58 23.82 -2.97
N ASN A 152 -12.48 23.06 -2.32
CA ASN A 152 -13.92 23.29 -2.46
C ASN A 152 -14.52 24.29 -1.44
N GLU A 153 -13.87 24.57 -0.30
CA GLU A 153 -14.30 25.66 0.58
C GLU A 153 -13.94 27.04 0.02
N MET A 154 -12.81 27.17 -0.70
CA MET A 154 -12.40 28.46 -1.26
C MET A 154 -13.24 28.90 -2.47
N SER A 155 -13.89 27.98 -3.18
CA SER A 155 -14.90 28.31 -4.21
C SER A 155 -16.19 28.82 -3.55
N TYR A 156 -16.62 28.15 -2.48
CA TYR A 156 -17.88 28.49 -1.79
C TYR A 156 -17.79 29.84 -1.06
N PHE A 157 -16.61 30.21 -0.58
CA PHE A 157 -16.39 31.53 0.04
C PHE A 157 -16.14 32.66 -0.98
N LYS A 158 -15.69 32.36 -2.20
CA LYS A 158 -15.53 33.40 -3.23
C LYS A 158 -16.88 33.92 -3.72
N ASP A 159 -17.84 33.02 -3.92
CA ASP A 159 -19.19 33.38 -4.35
C ASP A 159 -20.00 34.12 -3.27
N LEU A 160 -19.61 34.01 -1.99
CA LEU A 160 -20.23 34.71 -0.86
C LEU A 160 -19.69 36.13 -0.66
N TYR A 161 -18.50 36.46 -1.15
CA TYR A 161 -17.90 37.79 -1.04
C TYR A 161 -18.08 38.67 -2.28
N ASP A 162 -18.47 38.10 -3.43
CA ASP A 162 -18.84 38.86 -4.64
C ASP A 162 -20.33 39.28 -4.66
N LEU A 163 -21.05 39.09 -3.54
CA LEU A 163 -22.46 39.48 -3.36
C LEU A 163 -22.67 40.68 -2.40
N TYR A 164 -21.62 41.45 -2.09
CA TYR A 164 -21.70 42.72 -1.36
C TYR A 164 -20.89 43.83 -2.02
#